data_AF-A0A7W1T443-F1
#
_entry.id   AF-A0A7W1T443-F1
#
_cell.length_a   1.000
_cell.length_b   1.000
_cell.length_c   1.000
_cell.angle_alpha   90.00
_cell.angle_beta   90.00
_cell.angle_gamma   90.00
#
_symmetry.space_group_name_H-M   'P 1'
#
loop_
_entity.id
_entity.type
_entity.pdbx_description
1 polymer ?
#
loop_
_entity_poly.entity_id
_entity_poly.type
_entity_poly.pdbx_seq_one_letter_code
_entity_poly.pdbx_strand_id
1 'polypeptide(L)'
;MDEWKSEDTRRIIEKYRDRNPLPIEKQEEQASFEIINHVMSSAEVLSDDEIRAVVATSNYMFLMPADRQKFMEELTRSYNVKKGEILAWEKTISDSMEESTGNAKQVVFDMPEVWMYSQLAIGRYDVKVGAEIQALLQGFFEAYPSTFKKNVDYKSIIGAAEYAVITNRYPELKDFDQQTLADKYEVSRTSLAVWYRNIKKYCVWEAWH
;
A
#
# COMPACT_ATOMS: atom_id res chain seq x y z
N MET A 1 10.70 22.29 11.59
CA MET A 1 9.92 21.04 11.77
C MET A 1 8.50 21.51 11.99
N ASP A 2 7.57 21.22 11.08
CA ASP A 2 6.21 21.78 11.14
C ASP A 2 5.45 21.22 12.34
N GLU A 3 5.20 22.06 13.34
CA GLU A 3 4.51 21.71 14.59
C GLU A 3 3.12 21.06 14.35
N TRP A 4 2.49 21.37 13.22
CA TRP A 4 1.21 20.82 12.81
C TRP A 4 1.24 19.30 12.56
N LYS A 5 2.34 18.76 12.01
CA LYS A 5 2.45 17.32 11.70
C LYS A 5 2.69 16.46 12.95
N SER A 6 3.34 17.03 13.97
CA SER A 6 3.54 16.38 15.26
C SER A 6 2.22 16.22 16.03
N GLU A 7 1.30 17.19 15.90
CA GLU A 7 0.00 17.14 16.58
C GLU A 7 -0.94 16.09 15.97
N ASP A 8 -0.89 15.91 14.65
CA ASP A 8 -1.61 14.84 13.95
C ASP A 8 -1.09 13.45 14.34
N THR A 9 0.23 13.30 14.51
CA THR A 9 0.83 12.04 14.99
C THR A 9 0.35 11.68 16.40
N ARG A 10 0.29 12.64 17.33
CA ARG A 10 -0.26 12.40 18.68
C ARG A 10 -1.72 11.97 18.65
N ARG A 11 -2.54 12.60 17.80
CA ARG A 11 -3.95 12.22 17.62
C ARG A 11 -4.08 10.79 17.07
N ILE A 12 -3.22 10.38 16.16
CA ILE A 12 -3.18 9.00 15.64
C ILE A 12 -2.86 8.02 16.77
N ILE A 13 -1.81 8.26 17.56
CA ILE A 13 -1.43 7.38 18.66
C ILE A 13 -2.57 7.26 19.68
N GLU A 14 -3.18 8.37 20.08
CA GLU A 14 -4.30 8.36 21.02
C GLU A 14 -5.50 7.57 20.47
N LYS A 15 -5.85 7.74 19.18
CA LYS A 15 -6.93 6.99 18.51
C LYS A 15 -6.74 5.47 18.59
N TYR A 16 -5.49 4.99 18.65
CA TYR A 16 -5.14 3.58 18.58
C TYR A 16 -4.53 3.03 19.88
N ARG A 17 -4.43 3.83 20.95
CA ARG A 17 -3.79 3.45 22.22
C ARG A 17 -4.37 2.14 22.79
N ASP A 18 -5.70 2.07 22.89
CA ASP A 18 -6.39 0.90 23.47
C ASP A 18 -6.35 -0.35 22.59
N ARG A 19 -5.83 -0.25 21.37
CA ARG A 19 -5.68 -1.38 20.45
C ARG A 19 -4.30 -2.02 20.50
N ASN A 20 -3.35 -1.47 21.25
CA ASN A 20 -2.02 -2.05 21.34
C ASN A 20 -2.07 -3.34 22.18
N PRO A 21 -1.88 -4.54 21.57
CA PRO A 21 -1.97 -5.80 22.31
C PRO A 21 -0.70 -6.10 23.13
N LEU A 22 0.35 -5.30 22.96
CA LEU A 22 1.64 -5.55 23.60
C LEU A 22 1.56 -5.28 25.11
N PRO A 23 2.24 -6.08 25.94
CA PRO A 23 2.47 -5.75 27.34
C PRO A 23 3.12 -4.37 27.48
N ILE A 24 2.81 -3.64 28.56
CA ILE A 24 3.29 -2.25 28.79
C ILE A 24 4.81 -2.16 28.68
N GLU A 25 5.54 -3.18 29.13
CA GLU A 25 7.01 -3.19 29.11
C GLU A 25 7.60 -3.29 27.69
N LYS A 26 6.78 -3.61 26.68
CA LYS A 26 7.16 -3.70 25.27
C LYS A 26 6.59 -2.55 24.43
N GLN A 27 5.87 -1.62 25.06
CA GLN A 27 5.30 -0.46 24.38
C GLN A 27 6.32 0.68 24.34
N GLU A 28 7.01 0.82 23.22
CA GLU A 28 7.94 1.93 22.97
C GLU A 28 7.19 3.11 22.32
N GLU A 29 6.48 3.91 23.14
CA GLU A 29 5.61 5.00 22.64
C GLU A 29 6.40 6.07 21.87
N GLN A 30 7.59 6.45 22.37
CA GLN A 30 8.46 7.43 21.71
C GLN A 30 8.97 6.94 20.35
N ALA A 31 9.38 5.67 20.29
CA ALA A 31 9.90 5.06 19.08
C ALA A 31 8.77 4.90 18.03
N SER A 32 7.57 4.52 18.48
CA SER A 32 6.38 4.47 17.64
C SER A 32 6.01 5.86 17.10
N PHE A 33 6.09 6.89 17.94
CA PHE A 33 5.85 8.28 17.53
C PHE A 33 6.81 8.72 16.42
N GLU A 34 8.11 8.42 16.55
CA GLU A 34 9.11 8.77 15.55
C GLU A 34 8.83 8.13 14.19
N ILE A 35 8.47 6.83 14.17
CA ILE A 35 8.09 6.12 12.94
C ILE A 35 6.84 6.73 12.30
N ILE A 36 5.78 6.91 13.08
CA ILE A 36 4.51 7.43 12.53
C ILE A 36 4.74 8.85 12.00
N ASN A 37 5.43 9.70 12.75
CA ASN A 37 5.72 11.07 12.34
C ASN A 37 6.58 11.12 11.06
N HIS A 38 7.57 10.23 10.94
CA HIS A 38 8.40 10.10 9.74
C HIS A 38 7.56 9.76 8.50
N VAL A 39 6.67 8.76 8.63
CA VAL A 39 5.75 8.37 7.55
C VAL A 39 4.79 9.49 7.19
N MET A 40 4.15 10.12 8.18
CA MET A 40 3.21 11.22 7.97
C MET A 40 3.88 12.46 7.37
N SER A 41 5.17 12.67 7.64
CA SER A 41 5.94 13.77 7.08
C SER A 41 6.35 13.54 5.63
N SER A 42 6.48 12.27 5.22
CA SER A 42 7.04 11.86 3.92
C SER A 42 5.99 11.38 2.91
N ALA A 43 4.79 11.00 3.36
CA ALA A 43 3.72 10.48 2.49
C ALA A 43 2.71 11.56 2.06
N GLU A 44 2.33 11.56 0.78
CA GLU A 44 1.19 12.34 0.29
C GLU A 44 -0.12 11.64 0.66
N VAL A 45 -0.74 12.07 1.76
CA VAL A 45 -2.09 11.69 2.24
C VAL A 45 -2.32 10.17 2.34
N LEU A 46 -2.31 9.66 3.57
CA LEU A 46 -2.68 8.28 3.87
C LEU A 46 -4.18 8.14 4.16
N SER A 47 -4.75 7.02 3.73
CA SER A 47 -6.09 6.58 4.14
C SER A 47 -6.09 6.04 5.59
N ASP A 48 -7.26 5.98 6.22
CA ASP A 48 -7.41 5.44 7.57
C ASP A 48 -6.90 3.99 7.72
N ASP A 49 -7.02 3.18 6.67
CA ASP A 49 -6.50 1.81 6.62
C ASP A 49 -4.96 1.80 6.56
N GLU A 50 -4.36 2.67 5.73
CA GLU A 50 -2.90 2.84 5.66
C GLU A 50 -2.34 3.36 7.01
N ILE A 51 -3.00 4.34 7.63
CA ILE A 51 -2.60 4.86 8.96
C ILE A 51 -2.66 3.74 10.00
N ARG A 52 -3.71 2.93 10.01
CA ARG A 52 -3.85 1.81 10.93
C ARG A 52 -2.74 0.78 10.76
N ALA A 53 -2.37 0.47 9.52
CA ALA A 53 -1.27 -0.43 9.21
C ALA A 53 0.07 0.14 9.67
N VAL A 54 0.33 1.45 9.46
CA VAL A 54 1.53 2.13 9.95
C VAL A 54 1.64 2.06 11.47
N VAL A 55 0.55 2.26 12.22
CA VAL A 55 0.53 2.14 13.68
C VAL A 55 0.79 0.70 14.13
N ALA A 56 0.19 -0.29 13.47
CA ALA A 56 0.46 -1.69 13.77
C ALA A 56 1.95 -2.03 13.53
N THR A 57 2.51 -1.53 12.43
CA THR A 57 3.92 -1.73 12.08
C THR A 57 4.87 -1.00 13.02
N SER A 58 4.55 0.21 13.48
CA SER A 58 5.42 0.95 14.42
C SER A 58 5.58 0.19 15.74
N ASN A 59 4.51 -0.41 16.23
CA ASN A 59 4.53 -1.27 17.43
C ASN A 59 5.26 -2.60 17.19
N TYR A 60 5.28 -3.09 15.95
CA TYR A 60 5.99 -4.31 15.56
C TYR A 60 7.52 -4.11 15.44
N MET A 61 7.96 -3.00 14.84
CA MET A 61 9.35 -2.80 14.43
C MET A 61 10.35 -2.73 15.60
N PHE A 62 9.93 -2.32 16.79
CA PHE A 62 10.82 -2.26 17.97
C PHE A 62 10.86 -3.53 18.81
N LEU A 63 10.08 -4.54 18.45
CA LEU A 63 10.11 -5.83 19.12
C LEU A 63 11.39 -6.60 18.78
N MET A 64 11.92 -7.31 19.78
CA MET A 64 12.97 -8.30 19.59
C MET A 64 12.48 -9.43 18.68
N PRO A 65 13.36 -10.15 17.95
CA PRO A 65 12.94 -11.17 16.98
C PRO A 65 11.98 -12.23 17.53
N ALA A 66 12.19 -12.69 18.76
CA ALA A 66 11.30 -13.65 19.41
C ALA A 66 9.90 -13.07 19.69
N ASP A 67 9.84 -11.80 20.09
CA ASP A 67 8.57 -11.09 20.33
C ASP A 67 7.84 -10.79 19.02
N ARG A 68 8.55 -10.45 17.94
CA ARG A 68 7.97 -10.28 16.60
C ARG A 68 7.21 -11.53 16.15
N GLN A 69 7.79 -12.71 16.34
CA GLN A 69 7.12 -13.97 16.01
C GLN A 69 5.90 -14.22 16.90
N LYS A 70 6.02 -13.96 18.20
CA LYS A 70 4.96 -14.18 19.18
C LYS A 70 3.74 -13.26 18.97
N PHE A 71 3.99 -11.97 18.72
CA PHE A 71 2.94 -10.94 18.74
C PHE A 71 2.39 -10.59 17.35
N MET A 72 2.94 -11.12 16.26
CA MET A 72 2.45 -10.83 14.91
C MET A 72 0.95 -11.08 14.77
N GLU A 73 0.44 -12.23 15.22
CA GLU A 73 -0.99 -12.57 15.10
C GLU A 73 -1.89 -11.71 16.00
N GLU A 74 -1.37 -11.26 17.14
CA GLU A 74 -2.10 -10.39 18.05
C GLU A 74 -2.21 -8.99 17.46
N LEU A 75 -1.13 -8.48 16.86
CA LEU A 75 -1.11 -7.20 16.15
C LEU A 75 -2.04 -7.20 14.94
N THR A 76 -1.98 -8.23 14.09
CA THR A 76 -2.87 -8.33 12.92
C THR A 76 -4.34 -8.35 13.32
N ARG A 77 -4.68 -9.06 14.41
CA ARG A 77 -6.05 -9.12 14.93
C ARG A 77 -6.49 -7.79 15.54
N SER A 78 -5.67 -7.21 16.42
CA SER A 78 -6.05 -6.00 17.18
C SER A 78 -6.21 -4.76 16.28
N TYR A 79 -5.36 -4.68 15.25
CA TYR A 79 -5.42 -3.59 14.27
C TYR A 79 -6.24 -3.94 13.02
N ASN A 80 -6.77 -5.16 12.88
CA ASN A 80 -7.46 -5.62 11.67
C ASN A 80 -6.67 -5.30 10.39
N VAL A 81 -5.44 -5.81 10.33
CA VAL A 81 -4.50 -5.66 9.22
C VAL A 81 -3.86 -7.01 8.89
N LYS A 82 -3.51 -7.25 7.63
CA LYS A 82 -2.87 -8.51 7.23
C LYS A 82 -1.39 -8.51 7.64
N LYS A 83 -0.85 -9.69 7.96
CA LYS A 83 0.60 -9.87 8.22
C LYS A 83 1.46 -9.33 7.09
N GLY A 84 1.06 -9.59 5.84
CA GLY A 84 1.76 -9.08 4.66
C GLY A 84 1.83 -7.55 4.62
N GLU A 85 0.77 -6.86 5.04
CA GLU A 85 0.76 -5.39 5.10
C GLU A 85 1.73 -4.87 6.15
N ILE A 86 1.80 -5.50 7.33
CA ILE A 86 2.76 -5.11 8.39
C ILE A 86 4.20 -5.22 7.88
N LEU A 87 4.55 -6.35 7.27
CA LEU A 87 5.91 -6.61 6.77
C LEU A 87 6.29 -5.71 5.59
N ALA A 88 5.33 -5.41 4.71
CA ALA A 88 5.57 -4.53 3.58
C ALA A 88 5.76 -3.06 4.04
N TRP A 89 5.02 -2.63 5.07
CA TRP A 89 5.27 -1.35 5.75
C TRP A 89 6.60 -1.33 6.50
N GLU A 90 7.00 -2.43 7.17
CA GLU A 90 8.31 -2.51 7.84
C GLU A 90 9.44 -2.26 6.85
N LYS A 91 9.45 -2.97 5.72
CA LYS A 91 10.45 -2.78 4.66
C LYS A 91 10.47 -1.34 4.18
N THR A 92 9.29 -0.79 3.87
CA THR A 92 9.11 0.60 3.41
C THR A 92 9.69 1.61 4.38
N ILE A 93 9.37 1.47 5.67
CA ILE A 93 9.79 2.40 6.72
C ILE A 93 11.30 2.28 6.93
N SER A 94 11.85 1.06 7.02
CA SER A 94 13.29 0.84 7.14
C SER A 94 14.06 1.48 5.98
N ASP A 95 13.67 1.18 4.74
CA ASP A 95 14.33 1.73 3.55
C ASP A 95 14.19 3.27 3.51
N SER A 96 13.12 3.84 4.09
CA SER A 96 12.89 5.28 4.17
C SER A 96 13.78 5.97 5.20
N MET A 97 13.88 5.37 6.39
CA MET A 97 14.68 5.91 7.48
C MET A 97 16.18 5.80 7.15
N GLU A 98 16.60 4.76 6.43
CA GLU A 98 17.96 4.66 5.90
C GLU A 98 18.25 5.77 4.86
N GLU A 99 17.32 6.06 3.96
CA GLU A 99 17.44 7.15 2.97
C GLU A 99 17.37 8.57 3.56
N SER A 100 16.80 8.75 4.75
CA SER A 100 16.79 10.06 5.43
C SER A 100 18.19 10.59 5.78
N THR A 101 19.23 9.75 5.64
CA THR A 101 20.66 10.13 5.76
C THR A 101 21.33 10.54 4.44
N GLY A 102 20.63 10.47 3.29
CA GLY A 102 21.17 10.90 2.00
C GLY A 102 20.11 11.18 0.95
N ASN A 103 20.12 12.41 0.40
CA ASN A 103 19.34 12.92 -0.75
C ASN A 103 18.22 11.99 -1.25
N ALA A 104 16.97 12.34 -0.94
CA ALA A 104 15.74 11.66 -1.37
C ALA A 104 15.86 11.14 -2.81
N LYS A 105 16.20 9.85 -2.93
CA LYS A 105 16.22 9.19 -4.23
C LYS A 105 14.78 9.00 -4.64
N GLN A 106 14.50 9.40 -5.87
CA GLN A 106 13.25 9.11 -6.56
C GLN A 106 12.98 7.60 -6.44
N VAL A 107 11.89 7.22 -5.77
CA VAL A 107 11.50 5.81 -5.63
C VAL A 107 10.99 5.36 -7.00
N VAL A 108 11.76 4.53 -7.69
CA VAL A 108 11.41 3.96 -9.00
C VAL A 108 10.69 2.63 -8.76
N PHE A 109 9.62 2.37 -9.53
CA PHE A 109 8.93 1.09 -9.51
C PHE A 109 9.86 -0.07 -9.90
N ASP A 110 9.71 -1.21 -9.23
CA ASP A 110 10.38 -2.46 -9.60
C ASP A 110 9.70 -3.04 -10.84
N MET A 111 10.11 -2.57 -12.01
CA MET A 111 9.53 -2.98 -13.29
C MET A 111 9.63 -4.50 -13.53
N PRO A 112 10.73 -5.20 -13.20
CA PRO A 112 10.75 -6.67 -13.22
C PRO A 112 9.62 -7.33 -12.41
N GLU A 113 9.40 -6.89 -11.17
CA GLU A 113 8.34 -7.43 -10.31
C GLU A 113 6.94 -7.10 -10.85
N VAL A 114 6.74 -5.88 -11.33
CA VAL A 114 5.52 -5.44 -12.03
C VAL A 114 5.20 -6.37 -13.21
N TRP A 115 6.20 -6.68 -14.05
CA TRP A 115 6.01 -7.53 -15.23
C TRP A 115 5.79 -9.00 -14.89
N MET A 116 6.34 -9.47 -13.79
CA MET A 116 6.05 -10.81 -13.28
C MET A 116 4.57 -10.91 -12.87
N TYR A 117 4.06 -9.97 -12.08
CA TYR A 117 2.67 -10.01 -11.63
C TYR A 117 1.68 -9.67 -12.74
N SER A 118 2.05 -8.88 -13.76
CA SER A 118 1.13 -8.51 -14.85
C SER A 118 0.66 -9.74 -15.65
N GLN A 119 1.44 -10.83 -15.65
CA GLN A 119 1.05 -12.12 -16.23
C GLN A 119 -0.24 -12.69 -15.61
N LEU A 120 -0.53 -12.39 -14.35
CA LEU A 120 -1.78 -12.80 -13.68
C LEU A 120 -3.02 -12.15 -14.31
N ALA A 121 -2.87 -10.96 -14.90
CA ALA A 121 -3.93 -10.29 -15.63
C ALA A 121 -3.95 -10.73 -17.10
N ILE A 122 -2.79 -10.69 -17.76
CA ILE A 122 -2.65 -10.89 -19.21
C ILE A 122 -2.97 -12.33 -19.63
N GLY A 123 -2.51 -13.33 -18.85
CA GLY A 123 -2.65 -14.74 -19.22
C GLY A 123 -4.07 -15.29 -19.23
N ARG A 124 -5.05 -14.52 -18.73
CA ARG A 124 -6.47 -14.91 -18.71
C ARG A 124 -7.20 -14.57 -20.00
N TYR A 125 -6.75 -13.54 -20.72
CA TYR A 125 -7.47 -12.98 -21.86
C TYR A 125 -6.76 -13.25 -23.18
N ASP A 126 -7.43 -12.91 -24.28
CA ASP A 126 -6.78 -12.92 -25.57
C ASP A 126 -5.63 -11.87 -25.64
N VAL A 127 -4.82 -12.00 -26.69
CA VAL A 127 -3.64 -11.16 -26.91
C VAL A 127 -4.00 -9.67 -26.95
N LYS A 128 -5.20 -9.32 -27.44
CA LYS A 128 -5.63 -7.93 -27.60
C LYS A 128 -5.92 -7.30 -26.24
N VAL A 129 -6.74 -7.95 -25.42
CA VAL A 129 -7.07 -7.47 -24.06
C VAL A 129 -5.82 -7.43 -23.18
N GLY A 130 -4.97 -8.45 -23.29
CA GLY A 130 -3.68 -8.50 -22.60
C GLY A 130 -2.77 -7.30 -22.93
N ALA A 131 -2.65 -6.95 -24.21
CA ALA A 131 -1.86 -5.81 -24.65
C ALA A 131 -2.40 -4.47 -24.11
N GLU A 132 -3.72 -4.32 -24.01
CA GLU A 132 -4.33 -3.11 -23.46
C GLU A 132 -4.11 -2.95 -21.95
N ILE A 133 -4.16 -4.05 -21.20
CA ILE A 133 -3.81 -4.05 -19.77
C ILE A 133 -2.34 -3.64 -19.60
N GLN A 134 -1.44 -4.19 -20.42
CA GLN A 134 -0.02 -3.86 -20.37
C GLN A 134 0.26 -2.39 -20.73
N ALA A 135 -0.38 -1.87 -21.77
CA ALA A 135 -0.24 -0.47 -22.17
C ALA A 135 -0.74 0.50 -21.09
N LEU A 136 -1.87 0.16 -20.44
CA LEU A 136 -2.39 0.95 -19.32
C LEU A 136 -1.41 0.95 -18.13
N LEU A 137 -0.87 -0.20 -17.77
CA LEU A 137 0.12 -0.31 -16.70
C LEU A 137 1.36 0.51 -17.01
N GLN A 138 1.90 0.42 -18.24
CA GLN A 138 3.06 1.20 -18.66
C GLN A 138 2.80 2.71 -18.53
N GLY A 139 1.69 3.20 -19.10
CA GLY A 139 1.33 4.62 -19.01
C GLY A 139 1.09 5.09 -17.57
N PHE A 140 0.55 4.21 -16.72
CA PHE A 140 0.38 4.51 -15.29
C PHE A 140 1.71 4.66 -14.57
N PHE A 141 2.64 3.71 -14.74
CA PHE A 141 3.94 3.76 -14.06
C PHE A 141 4.84 4.89 -14.57
N GLU A 142 4.67 5.33 -15.82
CA GLU A 142 5.35 6.51 -16.37
C GLU A 142 4.78 7.84 -15.83
N ALA A 143 3.46 7.91 -15.61
CA ALA A 143 2.78 9.15 -15.23
C ALA A 143 2.56 9.32 -13.71
N TYR A 144 2.54 8.23 -12.95
CA TYR A 144 2.27 8.27 -11.51
C TYR A 144 3.45 8.93 -10.77
N PRO A 145 3.20 9.92 -9.91
CA PRO A 145 4.27 10.61 -9.19
C PRO A 145 5.03 9.60 -8.33
N SER A 146 6.33 9.51 -8.56
CA SER A 146 7.28 8.76 -7.75
C SER A 146 7.49 9.45 -6.39
N THR A 147 6.42 9.55 -5.61
CA THR A 147 6.43 9.95 -4.20
C THR A 147 6.46 8.70 -3.31
N PHE A 148 6.77 8.88 -2.03
CA PHE A 148 7.19 7.89 -1.03
C PHE A 148 6.25 6.70 -0.74
N LYS A 149 5.39 6.26 -1.67
CA LYS A 149 4.71 4.97 -1.54
C LYS A 149 5.69 3.85 -1.90
N LYS A 150 6.64 3.56 -0.99
CA LYS A 150 7.47 2.34 -1.05
C LYS A 150 6.64 1.07 -0.76
N ASN A 151 5.43 1.23 -0.22
CA ASN A 151 4.51 0.13 0.07
C ASN A 151 3.46 -0.06 -1.04
N VAL A 152 3.90 -0.02 -2.29
CA VAL A 152 3.03 -0.27 -3.44
C VAL A 152 2.93 -1.78 -3.61
N ASP A 153 1.79 -2.33 -3.22
CA ASP A 153 1.42 -3.67 -3.62
C ASP A 153 1.10 -3.69 -5.13
N TYR A 154 2.05 -4.15 -5.93
CA TYR A 154 1.90 -4.24 -7.38
C TYR A 154 0.71 -5.10 -7.79
N LYS A 155 0.36 -6.14 -7.02
CA LYS A 155 -0.82 -6.96 -7.31
C LYS A 155 -2.10 -6.12 -7.22
N SER A 156 -2.15 -5.15 -6.29
CA SER A 156 -3.27 -4.22 -6.18
C SER A 156 -3.37 -3.29 -7.39
N ILE A 157 -2.25 -2.80 -7.93
CA ILE A 157 -2.24 -1.99 -9.17
C ILE A 157 -2.68 -2.82 -10.37
N ILE A 158 -2.16 -4.03 -10.49
CA ILE A 158 -2.45 -4.92 -11.62
C ILE A 158 -3.91 -5.35 -11.62
N GLY A 159 -4.46 -5.71 -10.45
CA GLY A 159 -5.89 -5.96 -10.30
C GLY A 159 -6.73 -4.73 -10.64
N ALA A 160 -6.30 -3.53 -10.21
CA ALA A 160 -6.99 -2.30 -10.60
C ALA A 160 -6.94 -2.02 -12.11
N ALA A 161 -5.84 -2.34 -12.78
CA ALA A 161 -5.68 -2.21 -14.22
C ALA A 161 -6.55 -3.21 -15.00
N GLU A 162 -6.59 -4.48 -14.58
CA GLU A 162 -7.51 -5.48 -15.13
C GLU A 162 -8.97 -5.02 -14.96
N TYR A 163 -9.34 -4.58 -13.76
CA TYR A 163 -10.68 -4.06 -13.49
C TYR A 163 -11.03 -2.88 -14.41
N ALA A 164 -10.09 -1.97 -14.61
CA ALA A 164 -10.27 -0.78 -15.44
C ALA A 164 -10.47 -1.13 -16.92
N VAL A 165 -9.65 -2.01 -17.49
CA VAL A 165 -9.77 -2.41 -18.91
C VAL A 165 -11.07 -3.16 -19.14
N ILE A 166 -11.36 -4.18 -18.33
CA ILE A 166 -12.55 -5.02 -18.53
C ILE A 166 -13.85 -4.23 -18.32
N THR A 167 -13.97 -3.49 -17.21
CA THR A 167 -15.22 -2.78 -16.90
C THR A 167 -15.57 -1.70 -17.94
N ASN A 168 -14.59 -1.17 -18.67
CA ASN A 168 -14.81 0.00 -19.53
C ASN A 168 -14.62 -0.25 -21.03
N ARG A 169 -13.87 -1.28 -21.44
CA ARG A 169 -13.66 -1.62 -22.86
C ARG A 169 -14.23 -2.97 -23.26
N TYR A 170 -14.32 -3.89 -22.30
CA TYR A 170 -14.72 -5.26 -22.54
C TYR A 170 -15.76 -5.72 -21.50
N PRO A 171 -16.87 -4.96 -21.30
CA PRO A 171 -17.86 -5.29 -20.26
C PRO A 171 -18.47 -6.67 -20.44
N GLU A 172 -18.49 -7.21 -21.66
CA GLU A 172 -18.90 -8.57 -21.98
C GLU A 172 -17.99 -9.64 -21.38
N LEU A 173 -16.74 -9.30 -21.04
CA LEU A 173 -15.77 -10.18 -20.38
C LEU A 173 -15.83 -10.08 -18.85
N LYS A 174 -16.69 -9.22 -18.30
CA LYS A 174 -16.79 -8.99 -16.86
C LYS A 174 -17.56 -10.12 -16.18
N ASP A 175 -16.82 -11.06 -15.61
CA ASP A 175 -17.35 -12.15 -14.78
C ASP A 175 -16.94 -12.03 -13.29
N PHE A 176 -16.38 -10.89 -12.90
CA PHE A 176 -15.92 -10.60 -11.54
C PHE A 176 -16.46 -9.26 -11.01
N ASP A 177 -16.62 -9.19 -9.69
CA ASP A 177 -16.74 -7.93 -8.96
C ASP A 177 -15.39 -7.53 -8.32
N GLN A 178 -15.38 -6.38 -7.63
CA GLN A 178 -14.15 -5.90 -6.99
C GLN A 178 -13.66 -6.81 -5.86
N GLN A 179 -14.56 -7.56 -5.20
CA GLN A 179 -14.16 -8.49 -4.13
C GLN A 179 -13.50 -9.74 -4.72
N THR A 180 -14.12 -10.33 -5.74
CA THR A 180 -13.58 -11.48 -6.49
C THR A 180 -12.20 -11.17 -7.05
N LEU A 181 -12.01 -9.95 -7.56
CA LEU A 181 -10.71 -9.52 -8.07
C LEU A 181 -9.70 -9.28 -6.92
N ALA A 182 -10.13 -8.69 -5.81
CA ALA A 182 -9.26 -8.53 -4.65
C ALA A 182 -8.77 -9.89 -4.11
N ASP A 183 -9.65 -10.89 -4.06
CA ASP A 183 -9.31 -12.24 -3.63
C ASP A 183 -8.34 -12.92 -4.61
N LYS A 184 -8.54 -12.77 -5.93
CA LYS A 184 -7.62 -13.26 -6.99
C LYS A 184 -6.19 -12.73 -6.78
N TYR A 185 -6.06 -11.46 -6.42
CA TYR A 185 -4.77 -10.80 -6.23
C TYR A 185 -4.24 -10.90 -4.79
N GLU A 186 -4.98 -11.54 -3.88
CA GLU A 186 -4.68 -11.65 -2.44
C GLU A 186 -4.62 -10.29 -1.71
N VAL A 187 -5.27 -9.27 -2.28
CA VAL A 187 -5.23 -7.87 -1.79
C VAL A 187 -6.50 -7.51 -1.04
N SER A 188 -6.57 -6.29 -0.50
CA SER A 188 -7.83 -5.76 0.05
C SER A 188 -8.65 -5.10 -1.07
N ARG A 189 -9.98 -5.21 -0.98
CA ARG A 189 -10.89 -4.50 -1.88
C ARG A 189 -10.66 -2.98 -1.85
N THR A 190 -10.34 -2.44 -0.67
CA THR A 190 -10.01 -1.01 -0.50
C THR A 190 -8.76 -0.64 -1.29
N SER A 191 -7.69 -1.43 -1.21
CA SER A 191 -6.45 -1.18 -1.96
C SER A 191 -6.71 -1.14 -3.47
N LEU A 192 -7.45 -2.13 -3.99
CA LEU A 192 -7.84 -2.18 -5.40
C LEU A 192 -8.65 -0.93 -5.82
N ALA A 193 -9.59 -0.49 -4.98
CA ALA A 193 -10.39 0.72 -5.24
C ALA A 193 -9.55 2.02 -5.18
N VAL A 194 -8.54 2.10 -4.31
CA VAL A 194 -7.59 3.21 -4.26
C VAL A 194 -6.81 3.28 -5.58
N TRP A 195 -6.23 2.16 -6.01
CA TRP A 195 -5.43 2.11 -7.24
C TRP A 195 -6.26 2.35 -8.49
N TYR A 196 -7.50 1.88 -8.53
CA TYR A 196 -8.42 2.20 -9.63
C TYR A 196 -8.67 3.70 -9.76
N ARG A 197 -8.85 4.41 -8.63
CA ARG A 197 -8.98 5.88 -8.63
C ARG A 197 -7.70 6.57 -9.11
N ASN A 198 -6.53 6.07 -8.70
CA ASN A 198 -5.25 6.61 -9.15
C ASN A 198 -5.04 6.42 -10.66
N ILE A 199 -5.33 5.22 -11.18
CA ILE A 199 -5.27 4.95 -12.63
C ILE A 199 -6.18 5.92 -13.38
N LYS A 200 -7.42 6.11 -12.93
CA LYS A 200 -8.33 7.10 -13.52
C LYS A 200 -7.79 8.52 -13.50
N LYS A 201 -7.13 8.92 -12.40
CA LYS A 201 -6.58 10.26 -12.21
C LYS A 201 -5.38 10.53 -13.11
N TYR A 202 -4.41 9.61 -13.16
CA TYR A 202 -3.10 9.85 -13.76
C TYR A 202 -3.00 9.40 -15.23
N CYS A 203 -3.84 8.46 -15.66
CA CYS A 203 -3.90 8.04 -17.06
C CYS A 203 -4.96 8.80 -17.88
N VAL A 204 -5.40 9.98 -17.40
CA VAL A 204 -6.35 10.96 -17.99
C VAL A 204 -7.32 10.38 -19.03
N TRP A 205 -8.55 10.11 -18.60
CA TRP A 205 -9.65 9.56 -19.41
C TRP A 205 -10.58 10.63 -20.00
N GLU A 206 -10.07 11.58 -20.79
CA GLU A 206 -10.96 12.45 -21.60
C GLU A 206 -11.44 11.78 -22.90
N ALA A 207 -10.95 10.59 -23.24
CA ALA A 207 -11.31 9.89 -24.49
C ALA A 207 -12.39 8.79 -24.35
N TRP A 208 -13.17 8.78 -23.26
CA TRP A 208 -14.02 7.63 -22.88
C TRP A 208 -15.50 8.01 -22.68
N HIS A 209 -15.94 9.06 -23.37
CA HIS A 209 -17.34 9.45 -23.55
C HIS A 209 -17.71 9.38 -25.03
#